data_AF-A0A0C9YWA4-F1
#
_entry.id   AF-A0A0C9YWA4-F1
#
_cell.length_a   1.000
_cell.length_b   1.000
_cell.length_c   1.000
_cell.angle_alpha   90.00
_cell.angle_beta   90.00
_cell.angle_gamma   90.00
#
_symmetry.space_group_name_H-M   'P 1'
#
loop_
_entity.id
_entity.type
_entity.pdbx_description
1 polymer ?
#
loop_
_entity_poly.entity_id
_entity_poly.type
_entity_poly.pdbx_seq_one_letter_code
_entity_poly.pdbx_strand_id
1 'polypeptide(L)'
;LFKDLGTYHSDFKKIARQVIIKHWDWEPSNFNDPQQLADHILELYNDLMEGTKYIHGDCNEEGKFNNFSSMALRDLCVTGFYIGKSSLAALFPDIFGKDLPTGALAFATTAVSSLSFF
;
A
#
# COMPACT_ATOMS: atom_id res chain seq x y z
N LEU A 1 5.30 27.82 14.78
CA LEU A 1 5.38 26.35 14.63
C LEU A 1 4.00 25.87 14.18
N PHE A 2 3.79 25.68 12.87
CA PHE A 2 2.54 25.11 12.37
C PHE A 2 2.49 23.67 12.87
N LYS A 3 1.55 23.37 13.77
CA LYS A 3 1.13 21.99 14.00
C LYS A 3 0.60 21.53 12.65
N ASP A 4 1.34 20.65 12.00
CA ASP A 4 0.87 19.88 10.85
C ASP A 4 -0.32 19.08 11.39
N LEU A 5 -1.53 19.66 11.29
CA LEU A 5 -2.81 19.02 11.60
C LEU A 5 -3.09 18.03 10.46
N GLY A 6 -2.17 17.10 10.26
CA GLY A 6 -2.34 16.00 9.35
C GLY A 6 -3.53 15.20 9.82
N THR A 7 -4.60 15.19 9.04
CA THR A 7 -5.67 14.21 9.22
C THR A 7 -5.09 12.84 8.85
N TYR A 8 -5.64 11.75 9.43
CA TYR A 8 -5.21 10.39 9.09
C TYR A 8 -5.24 10.13 7.57
N HIS A 9 -6.12 10.81 6.82
CA HIS A 9 -6.15 10.78 5.36
C HIS A 9 -4.87 11.34 4.72
N SER A 10 -4.32 12.44 5.24
CA SER A 10 -3.08 13.02 4.72
C SER A 10 -1.88 12.13 4.99
N ASP A 11 -1.81 11.51 6.17
CA ASP A 11 -0.74 10.58 6.51
C ASP A 11 -0.88 9.27 5.73
N PHE A 12 -2.10 8.77 5.55
CA PHE A 12 -2.37 7.63 4.67
C PHE A 12 -1.93 7.91 3.22
N LYS A 13 -2.20 9.11 2.68
CA LYS A 13 -1.73 9.51 1.34
C LYS A 13 -0.20 9.50 1.24
N LYS A 14 0.50 10.00 2.27
CA LYS A 14 1.97 9.98 2.31
C LYS A 14 2.49 8.54 2.29
N ILE A 15 1.89 7.64 3.08
CA ILE A 15 2.25 6.22 3.13
C ILE A 15 1.95 5.53 1.80
N ALA A 16 0.77 5.78 1.22
CA ALA A 16 0.39 5.23 -0.08
C ALA A 16 1.35 5.64 -1.19
N ARG A 17 1.80 6.91 -1.21
CA ARG A 17 2.80 7.37 -2.18
C ARG A 17 4.13 6.60 -2.05
N GLN A 18 4.60 6.36 -0.82
CA GLN A 18 5.84 5.59 -0.59
C GLN A 18 5.71 4.14 -1.09
N VAL A 19 4.56 3.51 -0.85
CA VAL A 19 4.27 2.17 -1.35
C VAL A 19 4.20 2.17 -2.88
N ILE A 20 3.56 3.17 -3.48
CA ILE A 20 3.43 3.25 -4.93
C ILE A 20 4.82 3.36 -5.58
N ILE A 21 5.69 4.24 -5.09
CA ILE A 21 7.06 4.41 -5.60
C ILE A 21 7.92 3.14 -5.38
N LYS A 22 7.64 2.37 -4.32
CA LYS A 22 8.37 1.13 -4.03
C LYS A 22 8.00 -0.01 -5.00
N HIS A 23 6.73 -0.10 -5.39
CA HIS A 23 6.21 -1.23 -6.16
C HIS A 23 6.07 -0.94 -7.65
N TRP A 24 6.03 0.34 -8.04
CA TRP A 24 5.91 0.76 -9.42
C TRP A 24 6.79 1.96 -9.70
N ASP A 25 7.19 2.09 -10.96
CA ASP A 25 8.01 3.18 -11.44
C ASP A 25 7.19 4.49 -11.55
N TRP A 26 6.69 5.01 -10.43
CA TRP A 26 5.81 6.19 -10.42
C TRP A 26 6.57 7.52 -10.59
N GLU A 27 7.86 7.53 -10.23
CA GLU A 27 8.75 8.70 -10.35
C GLU A 27 10.03 8.33 -11.10
N PRO A 28 9.93 8.01 -12.39
CA PRO A 28 11.06 7.63 -13.22
C PRO A 28 12.09 8.76 -13.30
N SER A 29 13.33 8.45 -12.92
CA SER A 29 14.41 9.44 -12.82
C SER A 29 15.04 9.83 -14.15
N ASN A 30 14.60 9.24 -15.26
CA ASN A 30 15.21 9.31 -16.59
C ASN A 30 14.41 10.17 -17.60
N PHE A 31 13.23 10.68 -17.25
CA PHE A 31 12.47 11.56 -18.13
C PHE A 31 12.92 13.02 -17.99
N ASN A 32 13.39 13.58 -19.11
CA ASN A 32 13.78 14.98 -19.21
C ASN A 32 12.66 15.86 -19.79
N ASP A 33 11.57 15.24 -20.28
CA ASP A 33 10.42 15.91 -20.89
C ASP A 33 9.17 15.71 -20.01
N PRO A 34 8.49 16.81 -19.59
CA PRO A 34 7.27 16.72 -18.80
C PRO A 34 6.14 15.92 -19.47
N GLN A 35 6.06 15.90 -20.80
CA GLN A 35 5.01 15.14 -21.49
C GLN A 35 5.25 13.63 -21.38
N GLN A 36 6.50 13.17 -21.56
CA GLN A 36 6.87 11.76 -21.35
C GLN A 36 6.55 11.28 -19.94
N LEU A 37 6.82 12.11 -18.91
CA LEU A 37 6.46 11.78 -17.54
C LEU A 37 4.94 11.68 -17.35
N ALA A 38 4.17 12.61 -17.93
CA ALA A 38 2.72 12.59 -17.84
C ALA A 38 2.10 11.37 -18.52
N ASP A 39 2.59 11.01 -19.71
CA ASP A 39 2.13 9.84 -20.47
C ASP A 39 2.43 8.55 -19.70
N HIS A 40 3.63 8.42 -19.14
CA HIS A 40 4.02 7.27 -18.32
C HIS A 40 3.17 7.11 -17.07
N ILE A 41 2.93 8.21 -16.34
CA ILE A 41 2.05 8.18 -15.14
C ILE A 41 0.64 7.76 -15.53
N LEU A 42 0.13 8.23 -16.67
CA LEU A 42 -1.20 7.89 -17.16
C LEU A 42 -1.29 6.41 -17.55
N GLU A 43 -0.29 5.87 -18.26
CA GLU A 43 -0.21 4.46 -18.61
C GLU A 43 -0.17 3.58 -17.36
N LEU A 44 0.70 3.91 -16.40
CA LEU A 44 0.79 3.20 -15.13
C LEU A 44 -0.52 3.26 -14.35
N TYR A 45 -1.17 4.43 -14.28
CA TYR A 45 -2.48 4.58 -13.64
C TYR A 45 -3.52 3.66 -14.29
N ASN A 46 -3.61 3.66 -15.62
CA ASN A 46 -4.57 2.82 -16.34
C ASN A 46 -4.29 1.33 -16.10
N ASP A 47 -3.03 0.91 -16.13
CA ASP A 47 -2.62 -0.47 -15.86
C ASP A 47 -3.01 -0.94 -14.44
N LEU A 48 -2.82 -0.06 -13.44
CA LEU A 48 -3.22 -0.33 -12.07
C LEU A 48 -4.74 -0.41 -11.91
N MET A 49 -5.49 0.44 -12.61
CA MET A 49 -6.95 0.54 -12.48
C MET A 49 -7.70 -0.54 -13.26
N GLU A 50 -7.32 -0.80 -14.50
CA GLU A 50 -7.96 -1.79 -15.37
C GLU A 50 -7.81 -3.20 -14.78
N GLY A 51 -6.62 -3.51 -14.28
CA GLY A 51 -6.39 -4.76 -13.61
C GLY A 51 -6.91 -4.78 -12.18
N THR A 52 -6.95 -3.66 -11.45
CA THR A 52 -6.91 -3.63 -9.98
C THR A 52 -5.65 -4.31 -9.41
N LYS A 53 -4.53 -4.21 -10.13
CA LYS A 53 -3.25 -4.86 -9.80
C LYS A 53 -2.70 -4.45 -8.43
N TYR A 54 -3.17 -3.32 -7.90
CA TYR A 54 -2.82 -2.86 -6.57
C TYR A 54 -3.43 -3.72 -5.44
N ILE A 55 -4.47 -4.53 -5.69
CA ILE A 55 -5.07 -5.43 -4.68
C ILE A 55 -4.83 -6.91 -4.92
N HIS A 56 -4.59 -7.38 -6.15
CA HIS A 56 -4.41 -8.81 -6.40
C HIS A 56 -2.98 -9.18 -6.79
N GLY A 57 -2.64 -10.45 -6.59
CA GLY A 57 -1.38 -11.05 -7.02
C GLY A 57 -1.51 -11.74 -8.37
N ASP A 58 -0.68 -12.75 -8.60
CA ASP A 58 -0.63 -13.42 -9.90
C ASP A 58 -1.96 -14.05 -10.32
N CYS A 59 -2.16 -14.06 -11.64
CA CYS A 59 -3.27 -14.74 -12.28
C CYS A 59 -2.91 -16.21 -12.50
N ASN A 60 -3.79 -17.13 -12.14
CA ASN A 60 -3.58 -18.55 -12.42
C ASN A 60 -3.90 -18.90 -13.88
N GLU A 61 -3.62 -20.14 -14.27
CA GLU A 61 -3.86 -20.66 -15.63
C GLU A 61 -5.34 -20.58 -16.08
N GLU A 62 -6.27 -20.45 -15.14
CA GLU A 62 -7.71 -20.34 -15.37
C GLU A 62 -8.20 -18.88 -15.48
N GLY A 63 -7.29 -17.89 -15.45
CA GLY A 63 -7.66 -16.48 -15.53
C GLY A 63 -8.16 -15.89 -14.21
N LYS A 64 -7.95 -16.58 -13.08
CA LYS A 64 -8.39 -16.15 -11.75
C LYS A 64 -7.24 -15.51 -10.98
N PHE A 65 -7.48 -14.29 -10.52
CA PHE A 65 -6.54 -13.55 -9.67
C PHE A 65 -6.58 -14.01 -8.22
N ASN A 66 -5.42 -14.05 -7.57
CA ASN A 66 -5.34 -14.17 -6.13
C ASN A 66 -5.67 -12.83 -5.46
N ASN A 67 -6.94 -12.60 -5.14
CA ASN A 67 -7.42 -11.36 -4.55
C ASN A 67 -6.76 -11.05 -3.19
N PHE A 68 -6.50 -9.77 -2.93
CA PHE A 68 -5.88 -9.26 -1.69
C PHE A 68 -4.49 -9.81 -1.37
N SER A 69 -3.78 -10.34 -2.38
CA SER A 69 -2.44 -10.93 -2.21
C SER A 69 -1.31 -10.07 -2.77
N SER A 70 -1.60 -8.87 -3.30
CA SER A 70 -0.55 -7.99 -3.82
C SER A 70 0.43 -7.59 -2.70
N MET A 71 1.72 -7.60 -3.02
CA MET A 71 2.74 -7.15 -2.06
C MET A 71 2.58 -5.67 -1.70
N ALA A 72 2.10 -4.86 -2.63
CA ALA A 72 1.83 -3.45 -2.41
C ALA A 72 0.71 -3.23 -1.38
N LEU A 73 -0.39 -3.99 -1.46
CA LEU A 73 -1.47 -3.92 -0.48
C LEU A 73 -0.97 -4.34 0.91
N ARG A 74 -0.18 -5.41 0.97
CA ARG A 74 0.42 -5.86 2.23
C ARG A 74 1.30 -4.77 2.83
N ASP A 75 2.20 -4.18 2.04
CA ASP A 75 3.09 -3.11 2.50
C ASP A 75 2.33 -1.86 2.93
N LEU A 76 1.24 -1.52 2.23
CA LEU A 76 0.33 -0.43 2.60
C LEU A 76 -0.32 -0.68 3.96
N CYS A 77 -0.85 -1.87 4.19
CA CYS A 77 -1.47 -2.23 5.47
C CYS A 77 -0.45 -2.26 6.61
N VAL A 78 0.71 -2.86 6.37
CA VAL A 78 1.78 -2.98 7.38
C VAL A 78 2.35 -1.60 7.72
N THR A 79 2.76 -0.81 6.73
CA THR A 79 3.31 0.53 6.95
C THR A 79 2.25 1.49 7.48
N GLY A 80 1.04 1.42 6.93
CA GLY A 80 -0.10 2.26 7.29
C GLY A 80 -0.53 2.07 8.73
N PHE A 81 -0.80 0.84 9.14
CA PHE A 81 -1.47 0.58 10.41
C PHE A 81 -0.53 0.08 11.50
N TYR A 82 0.60 -0.53 11.17
CA TYR A 82 1.30 -1.39 12.13
C TYR A 82 2.77 -1.07 12.39
N ILE A 83 3.46 -0.34 11.49
CA ILE A 83 4.87 -0.01 11.71
C ILE A 83 5.03 1.23 12.61
N GLY A 84 5.54 0.98 13.81
CA GLY A 84 6.07 2.01 14.72
C GLY A 84 5.00 2.82 15.46
N LYS A 85 5.46 3.69 16.37
CA LYS A 85 4.59 4.57 17.17
C LYS A 85 3.90 5.67 16.33
N SER A 86 4.34 5.83 15.09
CA SER A 86 3.78 6.79 14.12
C SER A 86 2.85 6.13 13.10
N SER A 87 2.47 4.86 13.31
CA SER A 87 1.45 4.24 12.45
C SER A 87 0.08 4.90 12.64
N LEU A 88 -0.79 4.80 11.65
CA LEU A 88 -2.15 5.36 11.75
C LEU A 88 -2.94 4.74 12.90
N ALA A 89 -2.77 3.44 13.17
CA ALA A 89 -3.46 2.81 14.29
C ALA A 89 -2.97 3.32 15.65
N ALA A 90 -1.67 3.66 15.76
CA ALA A 90 -1.10 4.23 16.97
C ALA A 90 -1.46 5.72 17.14
N LEU A 91 -1.51 6.48 16.05
CA LEU A 91 -1.80 7.92 16.05
C LEU A 91 -3.30 8.23 16.17
N PHE A 92 -4.17 7.35 15.67
CA PHE A 92 -5.62 7.54 15.66
C PHE A 92 -6.37 6.33 16.28
N PRO A 93 -6.11 6.01 17.56
CA PRO A 93 -6.69 4.82 18.20
C PRO A 93 -8.22 4.89 18.35
N ASP A 94 -8.81 6.09 18.42
CA ASP A 94 -10.27 6.24 18.47
C ASP A 94 -10.96 5.85 17.16
N ILE A 95 -10.22 5.91 16.05
CA ILE A 95 -10.69 5.52 14.71
C ILE A 95 -10.40 4.04 14.48
N PHE A 96 -9.18 3.60 14.77
CA PHE A 96 -8.69 2.28 14.35
C PHE A 96 -8.69 1.22 15.45
N GLY A 97 -8.71 1.60 16.72
CA GLY A 97 -8.59 0.69 17.86
C GLY A 97 -9.81 -0.20 18.10
N LYS A 98 -10.98 0.17 17.58
CA LYS A 98 -12.19 -0.66 17.62
C LYS A 98 -12.36 -1.55 16.38
N ASP A 99 -11.87 -1.08 15.23
CA ASP A 99 -12.15 -1.67 13.92
C ASP A 99 -11.03 -2.56 13.37
N LEU A 100 -9.79 -2.41 13.85
CA LEU A 100 -8.69 -3.34 13.56
C LEU A 100 -8.57 -4.36 14.69
N PRO A 101 -9.01 -5.62 14.49
CA PRO A 101 -8.86 -6.62 15.53
C PRO A 101 -7.38 -6.91 15.73
N THR A 102 -6.92 -6.83 16.96
CA THR A 102 -5.61 -7.34 17.41
C THR A 102 -5.36 -8.79 16.94
N GLY A 103 -6.43 -9.56 16.69
CA GLY A 103 -6.38 -10.88 16.08
C GLY A 103 -5.99 -10.89 14.59
N ALA A 104 -6.39 -9.90 13.79
CA ALA A 104 -5.93 -9.75 12.40
C ALA A 104 -4.44 -9.36 12.35
N LEU A 105 -3.98 -8.58 13.32
CA LEU A 105 -2.56 -8.26 13.52
C LEU A 105 -1.74 -9.52 13.83
N ALA A 106 -2.20 -10.34 14.79
CA ALA A 106 -1.57 -11.61 15.16
C ALA A 106 -1.63 -12.65 14.03
N PHE A 107 -2.74 -12.70 13.28
CA PHE A 107 -2.90 -13.60 12.14
C PHE A 107 -2.00 -13.20 10.96
N ALA A 108 -1.90 -11.90 10.64
CA ALA A 108 -1.00 -11.41 9.60
C ALA A 108 0.47 -11.67 9.95
N THR A 109 0.87 -11.46 11.22
CA THR A 109 2.24 -11.81 11.66
C THR A 109 2.50 -13.31 11.63
N THR A 110 1.53 -14.13 12.05
CA THR A 110 1.63 -15.59 12.04
C THR A 110 1.68 -16.15 10.60
N ALA A 111 0.86 -15.62 9.69
CA ALA A 111 0.86 -16.03 8.27
C ALA A 111 2.18 -15.66 7.58
N VAL A 112 2.72 -14.48 7.86
CA VAL A 112 4.02 -14.03 7.35
C VAL A 112 5.17 -14.87 7.91
N SER A 113 5.16 -15.22 9.21
CA SER A 113 6.18 -16.09 9.79
C SER A 113 6.09 -17.52 9.27
N SER A 114 4.89 -18.02 8.95
CA SER A 114 4.67 -19.38 8.46
C SER A 114 5.08 -19.57 7.00
N LEU A 115 5.00 -18.51 6.18
CA LEU A 115 5.47 -18.50 4.78
C LEU A 115 7.00 -18.33 4.65
N SER A 116 7.71 -18.06 5.74
CA SER A 116 9.18 -17.90 5.76
C SER A 116 9.94 -19.22 6.01
N PHE A 117 9.22 -20.33 6.13
CA PHE A 117 9.77 -21.68 6.42
C PHE A 117 9.48 -22.72 5.32
N PHE A 118 9.04 -22.31 4.13
CA PHE A 118 8.90 -23.17 2.95
C PHE A 118 9.71 -22.61 1.78
#